data_AF-A0A6N4TIL1-F1
#
_entry.id   AF-A0A6N4TIL1-F1
#
_cell.length_a   1.000
_cell.length_b   1.000
_cell.length_c   1.000
_cell.angle_alpha   90.00
_cell.angle_beta   90.00
_cell.angle_gamma   90.00
#
_symmetry.space_group_name_H-M   'P 1'
#
loop_
_entity.id
_entity.type
_entity.pdbx_description
1 polymer ?
#
loop_
_entity_poly.entity_id
_entity_poly.type
_entity_poly.pdbx_seq_one_letter_code
_entity_poly.pdbx_strand_id
1 'polypeptide(L)'
;MIEMIPQQYFDIAVEIIEYVQQVLNRKLSNSIYITLTDHINFVKERVEKGILPENSLKWEVRQYYPKEYQVSKKVVELLEDEFECELNDDEVASIAMHIINAEMDSTTVKRSSDVIRLMDEVMQILRYQAKIIDNLDDLNYQRLITHVRFFIQRILANKQLNEDNPLFKMVKQTYQESFEIAEKVRSYLEKKLKCSVSDDEITYLVIHIERILNRK
;
A
#
# COMPACT_ATOMS: atom_id res chain seq x y z
N MET A 1 -21.32 0.91 26.52
CA MET A 1 -22.59 0.78 25.78
C MET A 1 -22.19 0.77 24.32
N ILE A 2 -22.44 -0.31 23.58
CA ILE A 2 -22.27 -0.27 22.12
C ILE A 2 -23.41 0.62 21.64
N GLU A 3 -23.09 1.84 21.17
CA GLU A 3 -24.09 2.67 20.50
C GLU A 3 -24.66 1.86 19.34
N MET A 4 -25.98 1.84 19.20
CA MET A 4 -26.62 1.18 18.08
C MET A 4 -26.32 1.99 16.83
N ILE A 5 -25.39 1.52 16.02
CA ILE A 5 -25.09 2.12 14.72
C ILE A 5 -26.37 2.03 13.86
N PRO A 6 -26.80 3.14 13.23
CA PRO A 6 -27.95 3.13 12.32
C PRO A 6 -27.80 2.07 11.23
N GLN A 7 -28.87 1.30 10.97
CA GLN A 7 -28.91 0.28 9.90
C GLN A 7 -28.50 0.85 8.53
N GLN A 8 -28.89 2.10 8.27
CA GLN A 8 -28.54 2.84 7.06
C GLN A 8 -27.03 2.85 6.78
N TYR A 9 -26.17 2.99 7.79
CA TYR A 9 -24.72 3.00 7.59
C TYR A 9 -24.16 1.62 7.25
N PHE A 10 -24.80 0.56 7.75
CA PHE A 10 -24.47 -0.80 7.33
C PHE A 10 -24.88 -1.04 5.88
N ASP A 11 -26.06 -0.58 5.48
CA ASP A 11 -26.54 -0.73 4.10
C ASP A 11 -25.63 0.02 3.11
N ILE A 12 -25.21 1.25 3.43
CA ILE A 12 -24.21 2.01 2.66
C ILE A 12 -22.88 1.27 2.59
N ALA A 13 -22.40 0.72 3.71
CA ALA A 13 -21.16 -0.05 3.72
C ALA A 13 -21.25 -1.28 2.78
N VAL A 14 -22.38 -1.99 2.77
CA VAL A 14 -22.61 -3.12 1.87
C VAL A 14 -22.51 -2.68 0.41
N GLU A 15 -23.20 -1.61 0.02
CA GLU A 15 -23.16 -1.08 -1.36
C GLU A 15 -21.74 -0.66 -1.77
N ILE A 16 -21.01 0.03 -0.88
CA ILE A 16 -19.62 0.40 -1.10
C ILE A 16 -18.74 -0.84 -1.31
N ILE A 17 -18.88 -1.85 -0.45
CA ILE A 17 -18.06 -3.06 -0.53
C ILE A 17 -18.35 -3.82 -1.83
N GLU A 18 -19.60 -3.93 -2.24
CA GLU A 18 -19.99 -4.54 -3.51
C GLU A 18 -19.37 -3.79 -4.71
N TYR A 19 -19.48 -2.46 -4.73
CA TYR A 19 -18.86 -1.61 -5.75
C TYR A 19 -17.34 -1.81 -5.81
N VAL A 20 -16.66 -1.76 -4.66
CA VAL A 20 -15.20 -1.92 -4.58
C VAL A 20 -14.76 -3.30 -5.09
N GLN A 21 -15.44 -4.37 -4.69
CA GLN A 21 -15.11 -5.73 -5.14
C GLN A 21 -15.29 -5.88 -6.65
N GLN A 22 -16.34 -5.27 -7.23
CA GLN A 22 -16.58 -5.29 -8.67
C GLN A 22 -15.49 -4.51 -9.43
N VAL A 23 -15.17 -3.28 -9.01
CA VAL A 23 -14.21 -2.43 -9.72
C VAL A 23 -12.78 -2.95 -9.60
N LEU A 24 -12.37 -3.42 -8.42
CA LEU A 24 -11.03 -3.95 -8.22
C LEU A 24 -10.88 -5.39 -8.69
N ASN A 25 -11.99 -6.10 -8.92
CA ASN A 25 -12.04 -7.53 -9.22
C ASN A 25 -11.27 -8.35 -8.15
N ARG A 26 -11.56 -8.08 -6.87
CA ARG A 26 -10.90 -8.70 -5.72
C ARG A 26 -11.92 -9.08 -4.64
N LYS A 27 -11.58 -10.11 -3.86
CA LYS A 27 -12.35 -10.50 -2.67
C LYS A 27 -11.84 -9.75 -1.45
N LEU A 28 -12.77 -9.25 -0.64
CA LEU A 28 -12.46 -8.61 0.63
C LEU A 28 -12.93 -9.48 1.80
N SER A 29 -12.21 -9.39 2.91
CA SER A 29 -12.50 -10.08 4.15
C SER A 29 -13.79 -9.53 4.73
N ASN A 30 -14.67 -10.41 5.22
CA ASN A 30 -15.94 -10.02 5.85
C ASN A 30 -15.77 -9.06 7.05
N SER A 31 -14.57 -8.96 7.62
CA SER A 31 -14.27 -7.96 8.65
C SER A 31 -14.49 -6.52 8.16
N ILE A 32 -14.40 -6.26 6.86
CA ILE A 32 -14.59 -4.91 6.30
C ILE A 32 -16.00 -4.38 6.49
N TYR A 33 -17.03 -5.24 6.49
CA TYR A 33 -18.41 -4.81 6.76
C TYR A 33 -18.51 -4.15 8.14
N ILE A 34 -17.78 -4.67 9.13
CA ILE A 34 -17.75 -4.08 10.47
C ILE A 34 -16.91 -2.80 10.47
N THR A 35 -15.65 -2.88 10.01
CA THR A 35 -14.72 -1.75 10.13
C THR A 35 -15.14 -0.54 9.29
N LEU A 36 -15.75 -0.76 8.14
CA LEU A 36 -16.24 0.31 7.28
C LEU A 36 -17.53 0.92 7.83
N THR A 37 -18.46 0.11 8.35
CA THR A 37 -19.68 0.63 9.01
C THR A 37 -19.32 1.50 10.21
N ASP A 38 -18.40 1.05 11.07
CA ASP A 38 -17.90 1.83 12.20
C ASP A 38 -17.25 3.13 11.74
N HIS A 39 -16.48 3.08 10.66
CA HIS A 39 -15.80 4.24 10.09
C HIS A 39 -16.77 5.28 9.53
N ILE A 40 -17.78 4.84 8.76
CA ILE A 40 -18.84 5.71 8.19
C ILE A 40 -19.59 6.43 9.32
N ASN A 41 -19.98 5.69 10.37
CA ASN A 41 -20.62 6.28 11.55
C ASN A 41 -19.72 7.34 12.20
N PHE A 42 -18.44 7.01 12.42
CA PHE A 42 -17.47 7.90 13.04
C PHE A 42 -17.21 9.17 12.21
N VAL A 43 -17.12 9.04 10.88
CA VAL A 43 -16.96 10.19 9.97
C VAL A 43 -18.16 11.14 10.11
N LYS A 44 -19.38 10.61 10.09
CA LYS A 44 -20.59 11.43 10.25
C LYS A 44 -20.60 12.18 11.57
N GLU A 45 -20.33 11.49 12.69
CA GLU A 45 -20.26 12.13 14.01
C GLU A 45 -19.19 13.24 14.10
N ARG A 46 -18.06 13.08 13.40
CA ARG A 46 -16.99 14.10 13.39
C ARG A 46 -17.36 15.30 12.54
N VAL A 47 -17.95 15.07 11.38
CA VAL A 47 -18.44 16.14 10.50
C VAL A 47 -19.50 16.98 11.21
N GLU A 48 -20.44 16.37 11.94
CA GLU A 48 -21.44 17.09 12.73
C GLU A 48 -20.83 17.98 13.82
N LYS A 49 -19.62 17.66 14.27
CA LYS A 49 -18.83 18.46 15.23
C LYS A 49 -17.91 19.48 14.54
N GLY A 50 -17.95 19.58 13.20
CA GLY A 50 -17.08 20.45 12.41
C GLY A 50 -15.62 19.99 12.36
N ILE A 51 -15.36 18.69 12.61
CA ILE A 51 -14.02 18.12 12.65
C ILE A 51 -13.81 17.29 11.40
N LEU A 52 -12.91 17.71 10.52
CA LEU A 52 -12.57 16.94 9.32
C LEU A 52 -11.66 15.74 9.63
N PRO A 53 -11.71 14.67 8.82
CA PRO A 53 -10.77 13.57 8.88
C PRO A 53 -9.32 14.01 8.60
N GLU A 54 -8.36 13.32 9.21
CA GLU A 54 -6.93 13.50 8.97
C GLU A 54 -6.28 12.13 8.76
N ASN A 55 -5.41 12.01 7.75
CA ASN A 55 -4.70 10.78 7.45
C ASN A 55 -3.23 11.05 7.13
N SER A 56 -2.36 10.64 8.05
CA SER A 56 -0.90 10.81 7.92
C SER A 56 -0.26 10.10 6.73
N LEU A 57 -0.97 9.19 6.05
CA LEU A 57 -0.48 8.40 4.92
C LEU A 57 -1.15 8.78 3.60
N LYS A 58 -1.85 9.92 3.53
CA LYS A 58 -2.62 10.32 2.34
C LYS A 58 -1.81 10.30 1.05
N TRP A 59 -0.59 10.83 1.09
CA TRP A 59 0.28 10.91 -0.09
C TRP A 59 0.77 9.53 -0.52
N GLU A 60 1.19 8.72 0.45
CA GLU A 60 1.74 7.39 0.24
C GLU A 60 0.66 6.42 -0.25
N VAL A 61 -0.57 6.51 0.26
CA VAL A 61 -1.70 5.70 -0.24
C VAL A 61 -1.99 6.06 -1.70
N ARG A 62 -2.06 7.36 -2.04
CA ARG A 62 -2.26 7.81 -3.43
C ARG A 62 -1.15 7.31 -4.35
N GLN A 63 0.08 7.31 -3.88
CA GLN A 63 1.26 6.94 -4.68
C GLN A 63 1.41 5.42 -4.85
N TYR A 64 1.24 4.65 -3.78
CA TYR A 64 1.55 3.22 -3.76
C TYR A 64 0.34 2.30 -3.97
N TYR A 65 -0.86 2.83 -3.75
CA TYR A 65 -2.14 2.14 -3.95
C TYR A 65 -3.09 2.99 -4.81
N PRO A 66 -2.67 3.39 -6.04
CA PRO A 66 -3.43 4.34 -6.85
C PRO A 66 -4.82 3.81 -7.23
N LYS A 67 -4.99 2.49 -7.41
CA LYS A 67 -6.29 1.91 -7.75
C LYS A 67 -7.26 1.99 -6.59
N GLU A 68 -6.80 1.62 -5.40
CA GLU A 68 -7.58 1.68 -4.17
C GLU A 68 -7.93 3.14 -3.86
N TYR A 69 -6.98 4.07 -4.03
CA TYR A 69 -7.23 5.51 -3.88
C TYR A 69 -8.30 6.05 -4.85
N GLN A 70 -8.24 5.67 -6.15
CA GLN A 70 -9.24 6.11 -7.13
C GLN A 70 -10.65 5.57 -6.82
N VAL A 71 -10.75 4.30 -6.43
CA VAL A 71 -12.03 3.71 -6.03
C VAL A 71 -12.57 4.41 -4.78
N SER A 72 -11.71 4.65 -3.79
CA SER A 72 -12.08 5.37 -2.57
C SER A 72 -12.54 6.80 -2.83
N LYS A 73 -11.98 7.47 -3.84
CA LYS A 73 -12.45 8.81 -4.21
C LYS A 73 -13.92 8.77 -4.63
N LYS A 74 -14.31 7.76 -5.42
CA LYS A 74 -15.72 7.59 -5.80
C LYS A 74 -16.60 7.24 -4.62
N VAL A 75 -16.09 6.46 -3.67
CA VAL A 75 -16.81 6.16 -2.42
C VAL A 75 -17.03 7.42 -1.59
N VAL A 76 -16.02 8.28 -1.48
CA VAL A 76 -16.15 9.54 -0.74
C VAL A 76 -17.18 10.46 -1.39
N GLU A 77 -17.21 10.57 -2.72
CA GLU A 77 -18.27 11.32 -3.42
C GLU A 77 -19.69 10.83 -3.05
N LEU A 78 -19.88 9.51 -2.91
CA LEU A 78 -21.18 8.95 -2.49
C LEU A 78 -21.51 9.30 -1.02
N LEU A 79 -20.51 9.32 -0.14
CA LEU A 79 -20.69 9.70 1.26
C LEU A 79 -20.97 11.20 1.41
N GLU A 80 -20.35 12.05 0.58
CA GLU A 80 -20.62 13.49 0.55
C GLU A 80 -22.08 13.78 0.17
N ASP A 81 -22.59 13.09 -0.85
CA ASP A 81 -23.99 13.18 -1.28
C ASP A 81 -24.94 12.72 -0.16
N GLU A 82 -24.64 11.60 0.50
CA GLU A 82 -25.46 11.04 1.59
C GLU A 82 -25.44 11.88 2.87
N PHE A 83 -24.29 12.47 3.20
CA PHE A 83 -24.11 13.24 4.43
C PHE A 83 -24.44 14.71 4.28
N GLU A 84 -24.68 15.17 3.03
CA GLU A 84 -24.82 16.58 2.66
C GLU A 84 -23.64 17.43 3.18
N CYS A 85 -22.42 16.92 3.04
CA CYS A 85 -21.21 17.58 3.52
C CYS A 85 -20.01 17.37 2.59
N GLU A 86 -19.04 18.29 2.62
CA GLU A 86 -17.76 18.10 1.94
C GLU A 86 -16.79 17.30 2.82
N LEU A 87 -16.15 16.30 2.24
CA LEU A 87 -15.08 15.50 2.82
C LEU A 87 -13.77 15.83 2.10
N ASN A 88 -12.64 15.52 2.73
CA ASN A 88 -11.32 15.84 2.19
C ASN A 88 -10.60 14.57 1.68
N ASP A 89 -9.48 14.77 0.98
CA ASP A 89 -8.65 13.67 0.48
C ASP A 89 -8.09 12.75 1.59
N ASP A 90 -8.12 13.18 2.85
CA ASP A 90 -7.72 12.35 4.00
C ASP A 90 -8.75 11.24 4.25
N GLU A 91 -10.02 11.49 3.96
CA GLU A 91 -11.06 10.48 4.00
C GLU A 91 -10.90 9.47 2.86
N VAL A 92 -10.54 9.93 1.66
CA VAL A 92 -10.20 9.06 0.51
C VAL A 92 -9.09 8.07 0.90
N ALA A 93 -8.05 8.56 1.57
CA ALA A 93 -6.96 7.72 2.05
C ALA A 93 -7.41 6.74 3.16
N SER A 94 -8.35 7.15 4.01
CA SER A 94 -8.87 6.31 5.10
C SER A 94 -9.74 5.17 4.57
N ILE A 95 -10.64 5.44 3.63
CA ILE A 95 -11.42 4.41 2.93
C ILE A 95 -10.48 3.46 2.17
N ALA A 96 -9.46 3.98 1.48
CA ALA A 96 -8.49 3.14 0.78
C ALA A 96 -7.75 2.21 1.75
N MET A 97 -7.40 2.68 2.95
CA MET A 97 -6.80 1.84 3.98
C MET A 97 -7.72 0.72 4.46
N HIS A 98 -9.03 0.97 4.62
CA HIS A 98 -9.99 -0.10 4.94
C HIS A 98 -10.04 -1.18 3.86
N ILE A 99 -10.03 -0.77 2.59
CA ILE A 99 -9.99 -1.69 1.44
C ILE A 99 -8.71 -2.52 1.44
N ILE A 100 -7.55 -1.87 1.58
CA ILE A 100 -6.23 -2.53 1.60
C ILE A 100 -6.13 -3.53 2.76
N ASN A 101 -6.60 -3.15 3.95
CA ASN A 101 -6.59 -4.01 5.13
C ASN A 101 -7.50 -5.24 5.00
N ALA A 102 -8.54 -5.14 4.19
CA ALA A 102 -9.51 -6.20 3.98
C ALA A 102 -9.13 -7.14 2.83
N GLU A 103 -8.12 -6.82 2.02
CA GLU A 103 -7.71 -7.66 0.91
C GLU A 103 -7.30 -9.06 1.41
N MET A 104 -7.93 -10.12 0.88
CA MET A 104 -7.77 -11.50 1.38
C MET A 104 -6.54 -12.26 0.84
N ASP A 105 -5.61 -11.57 0.17
CA ASP A 105 -4.45 -12.24 -0.42
C ASP A 105 -3.55 -12.90 0.64
N SER A 106 -2.94 -14.04 0.29
CA SER A 106 -2.19 -14.92 1.20
C SER A 106 -0.97 -14.30 1.92
N THR A 107 -0.70 -13.01 1.70
CA THR A 107 0.37 -12.21 2.30
C THR A 107 -0.14 -11.04 3.13
N THR A 108 -1.45 -10.92 3.40
CA THR A 108 -2.02 -9.79 4.17
C THR A 108 -1.37 -9.67 5.54
N VAL A 109 -0.38 -8.79 5.60
CA VAL A 109 0.25 -8.35 6.83
C VAL A 109 -0.83 -7.59 7.58
N LYS A 110 -1.06 -7.91 8.86
CA LYS A 110 -1.96 -7.17 9.77
C LYS A 110 -1.56 -5.70 10.01
N ARG A 111 -0.68 -5.14 9.16
CA ARG A 111 0.01 -3.86 9.31
C ARG A 111 0.25 -3.18 7.95
N SER A 112 -0.80 -2.96 7.15
CA SER A 112 -0.67 -2.28 5.85
C SER A 112 -0.03 -0.89 5.96
N SER A 113 -0.24 -0.20 7.08
CA SER A 113 0.46 1.06 7.39
C SER A 113 1.98 0.90 7.48
N ASP A 114 2.46 -0.20 8.06
CA ASP A 114 3.90 -0.48 8.15
C ASP A 114 4.46 -0.80 6.77
N VAL A 115 3.70 -1.54 5.95
CA VAL A 115 4.06 -1.81 4.54
C VAL A 115 4.22 -0.49 3.79
N ILE A 116 3.22 0.39 3.86
CA ILE A 116 3.22 1.69 3.16
C ILE A 116 4.41 2.56 3.61
N ARG A 117 4.68 2.64 4.92
CA ARG A 117 5.80 3.43 5.45
C ARG A 117 7.15 2.89 5.00
N LEU A 118 7.34 1.58 5.07
CA LEU A 118 8.59 0.94 4.62
C LEU A 118 8.76 1.04 3.10
N MET A 119 7.67 0.93 2.34
CA MET A 119 7.69 1.19 0.91
C MET A 119 8.20 2.61 0.64
N ASP A 120 7.67 3.62 1.34
CA ASP A 120 8.10 4.99 1.13
C ASP A 120 9.59 5.18 1.44
N GLU A 121 10.07 4.64 2.56
CA GLU A 121 11.47 4.74 2.95
C GLU A 121 12.40 4.02 1.97
N VAL A 122 12.02 2.84 1.46
CA VAL A 122 12.78 2.15 0.41
C VAL A 122 12.77 2.95 -0.88
N MET A 123 11.62 3.48 -1.28
CA MET A 123 11.51 4.33 -2.48
C MET A 123 12.34 5.60 -2.33
N GLN A 124 12.46 6.20 -1.13
CA GLN A 124 13.38 7.32 -0.88
C GLN A 124 14.84 6.93 -1.13
N ILE A 125 15.28 5.76 -0.67
CA ILE A 125 16.63 5.25 -0.94
C ILE A 125 16.84 5.10 -2.45
N LEU A 126 15.87 4.48 -3.15
CA LEU A 126 15.96 4.28 -4.60
C LEU A 126 15.97 5.62 -5.37
N ARG A 127 15.11 6.57 -5.00
CA ARG A 127 15.09 7.93 -5.57
C ARG A 127 16.45 8.61 -5.46
N TYR A 128 17.05 8.57 -4.26
CA TYR A 128 18.32 9.24 -4.03
C TYR A 128 19.50 8.54 -4.74
N GLN A 129 19.54 7.21 -4.68
CA GLN A 129 20.69 6.44 -5.18
C GLN A 129 20.63 6.22 -6.70
N ALA A 130 19.45 5.92 -7.25
CA ALA A 130 19.24 5.64 -8.67
C ALA A 130 18.70 6.85 -9.46
N LYS A 131 18.55 8.03 -8.82
CA LYS A 131 18.00 9.26 -9.43
C LYS A 131 16.65 9.05 -10.11
N ILE A 132 15.83 8.17 -9.52
CA ILE A 132 14.50 7.84 -10.05
C ILE A 132 13.58 9.06 -9.91
N ILE A 133 12.90 9.40 -11.00
CA ILE A 133 11.83 10.40 -11.00
C ILE A 133 10.50 9.66 -10.82
N ASP A 134 9.73 10.07 -9.82
CA ASP A 134 8.40 9.52 -9.60
C ASP A 134 7.46 9.88 -10.76
N ASN A 135 6.94 8.87 -11.44
CA ASN A 135 5.98 9.06 -12.54
C ASN A 135 4.94 7.94 -12.52
N LEU A 136 3.73 8.26 -12.04
CA LEU A 136 2.64 7.31 -11.95
C LEU A 136 2.10 6.87 -13.33
N ASP A 137 2.41 7.56 -14.43
CA ASP A 137 2.04 7.14 -15.78
C ASP A 137 3.07 6.21 -16.42
N ASP A 138 4.24 6.05 -15.80
CA ASP A 138 5.32 5.20 -16.29
C ASP A 138 5.14 3.74 -15.83
N LEU A 139 5.00 2.83 -16.80
CA LEU A 139 4.79 1.40 -16.52
C LEU A 139 5.92 0.74 -15.74
N ASN A 140 7.17 1.15 -15.93
CA ASN A 140 8.30 0.57 -15.20
C ASN A 140 8.33 1.08 -13.76
N TYR A 141 7.97 2.33 -13.53
CA TYR A 141 7.81 2.90 -12.19
C TYR A 141 6.65 2.24 -11.44
N GLN A 142 5.48 2.06 -12.07
CA GLN A 142 4.35 1.32 -11.50
C GLN A 142 4.73 -0.13 -11.14
N ARG A 143 5.51 -0.79 -12.02
CA ARG A 143 6.07 -2.12 -11.75
C ARG A 143 7.01 -2.09 -10.55
N LEU A 144 7.93 -1.12 -10.48
CA LEU A 144 8.83 -0.99 -9.33
C LEU A 144 8.06 -0.88 -8.02
N ILE A 145 7.07 0.01 -7.95
CA ILE A 145 6.20 0.16 -6.76
C ILE A 145 5.58 -1.19 -6.38
N THR A 146 5.02 -1.89 -7.36
CA THR A 146 4.40 -3.20 -7.15
C THR A 146 5.41 -4.23 -6.62
N HIS A 147 6.62 -4.25 -7.17
CA HIS A 147 7.67 -5.17 -6.77
C HIS A 147 8.24 -4.85 -5.38
N VAL A 148 8.44 -3.57 -5.06
CA VAL A 148 8.84 -3.11 -3.71
C VAL A 148 7.76 -3.45 -2.70
N ARG A 149 6.48 -3.27 -3.04
CA ARG A 149 5.35 -3.68 -2.18
C ARG A 149 5.43 -5.15 -1.81
N PHE A 150 5.55 -6.03 -2.79
CA PHE A 150 5.62 -7.48 -2.54
C PHE A 150 6.89 -7.88 -1.79
N PHE A 151 8.02 -7.26 -2.09
CA PHE A 151 9.28 -7.43 -1.36
C PHE A 151 9.12 -7.09 0.14
N ILE A 152 8.55 -5.93 0.47
CA ILE A 152 8.28 -5.54 1.86
C ILE A 152 7.28 -6.48 2.53
N GLN A 153 6.19 -6.85 1.85
CA GLN A 153 5.21 -7.79 2.38
C GLN A 153 5.83 -9.15 2.72
N ARG A 154 6.71 -9.69 1.87
CA ARG A 154 7.38 -10.98 2.12
C ARG A 154 8.34 -10.91 3.31
N ILE A 155 9.09 -9.82 3.44
CA ILE A 155 9.99 -9.59 4.58
C ILE A 155 9.18 -9.52 5.88
N LEU A 156 8.12 -8.70 5.92
CA LEU A 156 7.28 -8.54 7.11
C LEU A 156 6.51 -9.82 7.48
N ALA A 157 6.12 -10.62 6.50
CA ALA A 157 5.46 -11.90 6.72
C ALA A 157 6.44 -13.03 7.11
N ASN A 158 7.76 -12.77 7.09
CA ASN A 158 8.82 -13.77 7.26
C ASN A 158 8.66 -14.98 6.31
N LYS A 159 8.22 -14.72 5.07
CA LYS A 159 8.00 -15.73 4.01
C LYS A 159 9.11 -15.71 2.96
N GLN A 160 10.31 -15.29 3.35
CA GLN A 160 11.46 -15.21 2.46
C GLN A 160 11.93 -16.62 2.10
N LEU A 161 12.27 -16.82 0.83
CA LEU A 161 12.99 -18.01 0.40
C LEU A 161 14.47 -17.85 0.78
N ASN A 162 15.07 -18.91 1.31
CA ASN A 162 16.45 -18.96 1.81
C ASN A 162 17.21 -20.12 1.16
N GLU A 163 17.02 -20.30 -0.14
CA GLU A 163 17.77 -21.29 -0.91
C GLU A 163 19.04 -20.67 -1.49
N ASP A 164 20.05 -21.51 -1.75
CA ASP A 164 21.25 -21.09 -2.47
C ASP A 164 20.83 -20.59 -3.85
N ASN A 165 20.96 -19.28 -4.11
CA ASN A 165 20.56 -18.66 -5.37
C ASN A 165 21.75 -18.46 -6.31
N PRO A 166 21.91 -19.28 -7.38
CA PRO A 166 22.99 -19.11 -8.34
C PRO A 166 22.94 -17.76 -9.06
N LEU A 167 21.74 -17.17 -9.21
CA LEU A 167 21.55 -15.88 -9.86
C LEU A 167 22.11 -14.74 -9.02
N PHE A 168 22.18 -14.86 -7.69
CA PHE A 168 22.70 -13.80 -6.82
C PHE A 168 24.14 -13.43 -7.19
N LYS A 169 25.00 -14.44 -7.37
CA LYS A 169 26.40 -14.23 -7.81
C LYS A 169 26.46 -13.59 -9.20
N MET A 170 25.58 -14.00 -10.11
CA MET A 170 25.51 -13.47 -11.47
C MET A 170 25.10 -12.00 -11.48
N VAL A 171 24.02 -11.62 -10.78
CA VAL A 171 23.56 -10.22 -10.75
C VAL A 171 24.55 -9.31 -10.05
N LYS A 172 25.23 -9.80 -9.00
CA LYS A 172 26.30 -9.06 -8.32
C LYS A 172 27.46 -8.71 -9.26
N GLN A 173 27.84 -9.62 -10.14
CA GLN A 173 28.93 -9.40 -11.10
C GLN A 173 28.49 -8.59 -12.32
N THR A 174 27.25 -8.79 -12.78
CA THR A 174 26.75 -8.20 -14.04
C THR A 174 26.20 -6.79 -13.84
N TYR A 175 25.47 -6.56 -12.75
CA TYR A 175 24.71 -5.33 -12.47
C TYR A 175 25.23 -4.64 -11.22
N GLN A 176 26.52 -4.30 -11.22
CA GLN A 176 27.23 -3.84 -10.02
C GLN A 176 26.61 -2.59 -9.39
N GLU A 177 26.23 -1.59 -10.20
CA GLU A 177 25.56 -0.38 -9.70
C GLU A 177 24.22 -0.70 -9.03
N SER A 178 23.35 -1.44 -9.72
CA SER A 178 22.05 -1.87 -9.18
C SER A 178 22.19 -2.72 -7.91
N PHE A 179 23.22 -3.57 -7.85
CA PHE A 179 23.55 -4.38 -6.69
C PHE A 179 23.94 -3.52 -5.48
N GLU A 180 24.79 -2.52 -5.66
CA GLU A 180 25.20 -1.61 -4.59
C GLU A 180 24.02 -0.80 -4.02
N ILE A 181 23.04 -0.45 -4.87
CA ILE A 181 21.80 0.22 -4.43
C ILE A 181 20.92 -0.76 -3.63
N ALA A 182 20.74 -1.98 -4.12
CA ALA A 182 19.95 -3.00 -3.43
C ALA A 182 20.55 -3.36 -2.05
N GLU A 183 21.88 -3.43 -1.93
CA GLU A 183 22.57 -3.67 -0.64
C GLU A 183 22.38 -2.52 0.37
N LYS A 184 22.22 -1.28 -0.09
CA LYS A 184 21.85 -0.16 0.79
C LYS A 184 20.43 -0.34 1.34
N VAL A 185 19.49 -0.76 0.50
CA VAL A 185 18.13 -1.11 0.92
C VAL A 185 18.15 -2.29 1.90
N ARG A 186 18.95 -3.33 1.62
CA ARG A 186 19.18 -4.47 2.50
C ARG A 186 19.60 -4.02 3.89
N SER A 187 20.72 -3.30 3.96
CA SER A 187 21.32 -2.82 5.20
C SER A 187 20.36 -1.96 6.01
N TYR A 188 19.57 -1.12 5.33
CA TYR A 188 18.55 -0.30 5.97
C TYR A 188 17.46 -1.16 6.64
N LEU A 189 16.89 -2.11 5.90
CA LEU A 189 15.80 -2.96 6.39
C LEU A 189 16.27 -3.88 7.50
N GLU A 190 17.43 -4.52 7.38
CA GLU A 190 17.97 -5.41 8.41
C GLU A 190 18.22 -4.65 9.72
N LYS A 191 18.76 -3.43 9.65
CA LYS A 191 18.97 -2.58 10.82
C LYS A 191 17.65 -2.19 11.48
N LYS A 192 16.63 -1.84 10.69
CA LYS A 192 15.34 -1.33 11.17
C LYS A 192 14.44 -2.44 11.72
N LEU A 193 14.33 -3.55 10.99
CA LEU A 193 13.42 -4.65 11.30
C LEU A 193 14.06 -5.73 12.18
N LYS A 194 15.38 -5.69 12.38
CA LYS A 194 16.13 -6.71 13.13
C LYS A 194 15.93 -8.12 12.56
N CYS A 195 15.82 -8.22 11.25
CA CYS A 195 15.73 -9.47 10.50
C CYS A 195 16.84 -9.52 9.44
N SER A 196 17.08 -10.71 8.86
CA SER A 196 17.89 -10.84 7.65
C SER A 196 17.01 -10.67 6.41
N VAL A 197 17.55 -10.06 5.35
CA VAL A 197 16.93 -10.01 4.03
C VAL A 197 17.65 -11.00 3.14
N SER A 198 16.94 -11.94 2.50
CA SER A 198 17.56 -13.05 1.77
C SER A 198 18.20 -12.62 0.43
N ASP A 199 19.13 -13.43 -0.07
CA ASP A 199 19.80 -13.19 -1.36
C ASP A 199 18.81 -13.23 -2.54
N ASP A 200 17.71 -13.99 -2.42
CA ASP A 200 16.62 -14.01 -3.39
C ASP A 200 15.92 -12.65 -3.49
N GLU A 201 15.61 -12.05 -2.34
CA GLU A 201 14.94 -10.75 -2.26
C GLU A 201 15.85 -9.64 -2.83
N ILE A 202 17.16 -9.72 -2.57
CA ILE A 202 18.13 -8.78 -3.17
C ILE A 202 18.28 -9.03 -4.67
N THR A 203 18.39 -10.28 -5.12
CA THR A 203 18.45 -10.60 -6.55
C THR A 203 17.25 -10.01 -7.29
N TYR A 204 16.06 -10.18 -6.72
CA TYR A 204 14.83 -9.62 -7.25
C TYR A 204 14.88 -8.09 -7.35
N LEU A 205 15.25 -7.42 -6.26
CA LEU A 205 15.34 -5.97 -6.21
C LEU A 205 16.35 -5.41 -7.24
N VAL A 206 17.51 -6.07 -7.38
CA VAL A 206 18.55 -5.70 -8.36
C VAL A 206 18.00 -5.68 -9.78
N ILE A 207 17.24 -6.71 -10.18
CA ILE A 207 16.66 -6.80 -11.52
C ILE A 207 15.69 -5.63 -11.78
N HIS A 208 14.95 -5.18 -10.76
CA HIS A 208 14.00 -4.08 -10.90
C HIS A 208 14.68 -2.71 -10.93
N ILE A 209 15.74 -2.51 -10.14
CA ILE A 209 16.58 -1.30 -10.19
C ILE A 209 17.26 -1.20 -11.56
N GLU A 210 17.85 -2.30 -12.02
CA GLU A 210 18.57 -2.38 -13.30
C GLU A 210 17.70 -1.97 -14.49
N ARG A 211 16.44 -2.44 -14.52
CA ARG A 211 15.49 -2.05 -15.56
C ARG A 211 15.18 -0.56 -15.60
N ILE A 212 15.32 0.15 -14.47
CA ILE A 212 15.05 1.59 -14.40
C ILE A 212 16.29 2.37 -14.82
N LEU A 213 17.47 1.94 -14.37
CA LEU A 213 18.73 2.58 -14.70
C LEU A 213 19.08 2.42 -16.18
N ASN A 214 18.93 1.23 -16.75
CA ASN A 214 19.35 0.91 -18.11
C ASN A 214 18.21 1.02 -19.14
N ARG A 215 17.35 2.02 -18.97
CA ARG A 215 16.45 2.47 -20.04
C ARG A 215 17.29 2.95 -21.23
N LYS A 216 17.33 2.12 -22.27
CA LYS A 216 17.45 2.58 -23.64
C LYS A 216 16.08 2.55 -24.29
#